data_AF-A0A1G9UZL1-F1
#
_entry.id   AF-A0A1G9UZL1-F1
#
_cell.length_a   1.000
_cell.length_b   1.000
_cell.length_c   1.000
_cell.angle_alpha   90.00
_cell.angle_beta   90.00
_cell.angle_gamma   90.00
#
_symmetry.space_group_name_H-M   'P 1'
#
loop_
_entity.id
_entity.type
_entity.pdbx_description
1 polymer ?
#
loop_
_entity_poly.entity_id
_entity_poly.type
_entity_poly.pdbx_seq_one_letter_code
_entity_poly.pdbx_strand_id
1 'polypeptide(L)'
;MRDAERRHTKAAARDAVGTLTDRELFLVGVALYWAEGSKDKAWDRMEYLKLINSDPDVVTLHLRWLELLGVSRDRLRLQISIHESADLEAAQQYWSDLTGVARTQFNKPVVKRHNPRTGRKNTGDTCRGCVAIYVRGSADLYRRTEGAWYGIVLGAGPAT
;
A
#
# COMPACT_ATOMS: atom_id res chain seq x y z
N MET A 1 29.98 -12.35 -14.14
CA MET A 1 29.26 -13.59 -13.80
C MET A 1 28.21 -13.37 -12.70
N ARG A 2 28.56 -12.91 -11.48
CA ARG A 2 27.59 -12.72 -10.37
C ARG A 2 26.39 -11.81 -10.67
N ASP A 3 26.58 -10.72 -11.41
CA ASP A 3 25.46 -9.84 -11.80
C ASP A 3 24.54 -10.44 -12.86
N ALA A 4 25.07 -11.29 -13.75
CA ALA A 4 24.27 -11.97 -14.76
C ALA A 4 23.39 -13.06 -14.11
N GLU A 5 23.97 -13.82 -13.20
CA GLU A 5 23.25 -14.81 -12.37
C GLU A 5 22.16 -14.14 -11.53
N ARG A 6 22.47 -13.03 -10.84
CA ARG A 6 21.48 -12.26 -10.08
C ARG A 6 20.31 -11.77 -10.94
N ARG A 7 20.59 -11.29 -12.16
CA ARG A 7 19.52 -10.86 -13.09
C ARG A 7 18.69 -12.04 -13.57
N HIS A 8 19.33 -13.17 -13.86
CA HIS A 8 18.65 -14.39 -14.28
C HIS A 8 17.71 -14.93 -13.20
N THR A 9 18.18 -15.04 -11.95
CA THR A 9 17.33 -15.49 -10.82
C THR A 9 16.12 -14.59 -10.63
N LYS A 10 16.29 -13.26 -10.71
CA LYS A 10 15.17 -12.32 -10.59
C LYS A 10 14.16 -12.44 -11.74
N ALA A 11 14.64 -12.62 -12.97
CA ALA A 11 13.79 -12.80 -14.13
C ALA A 11 13.00 -14.11 -14.04
N ALA A 12 13.66 -15.22 -13.70
CA ALA A 12 13.00 -16.51 -13.51
C ALA A 12 11.93 -16.47 -12.41
N ALA A 13 12.23 -15.82 -11.28
CA ALA A 13 11.26 -15.63 -10.19
C ALA A 13 10.06 -14.78 -10.62
N ARG A 14 10.28 -13.71 -11.38
CA ARG A 14 9.19 -12.88 -11.94
C ARG A 14 8.31 -13.68 -12.88
N ASP A 15 8.92 -14.44 -13.80
CA ASP A 15 8.20 -15.16 -14.84
C ASP A 15 7.40 -16.35 -14.24
N ALA A 16 7.88 -16.94 -13.13
CA ALA A 16 7.20 -18.00 -12.40
C ALA A 16 5.89 -17.56 -11.71
N VAL A 17 5.68 -16.26 -11.46
CA VAL A 17 4.44 -15.76 -10.84
C VAL A 17 3.26 -15.86 -11.82
N GLY A 18 3.51 -15.64 -13.12
CA GLY A 18 2.44 -15.64 -14.12
C GLY A 18 1.39 -14.55 -13.92
N THR A 19 0.18 -14.79 -14.43
CA THR A 19 -0.99 -13.92 -14.21
C THR A 19 -1.76 -14.42 -13.00
N LEU A 20 -2.02 -13.53 -12.05
CA LEU A 20 -2.82 -13.86 -10.87
C LEU A 20 -4.31 -13.95 -11.24
N THR A 21 -4.95 -15.01 -10.75
CA THR A 21 -6.41 -15.10 -10.67
C THR A 21 -6.97 -14.13 -9.63
N ASP A 22 -8.28 -13.84 -9.69
CA ASP A 22 -8.97 -13.02 -8.69
C ASP A 22 -8.79 -13.57 -7.26
N ARG A 23 -8.80 -14.91 -7.10
CA ARG A 23 -8.57 -15.54 -5.80
C ARG A 23 -7.15 -15.29 -5.31
N GLU A 24 -6.14 -15.42 -6.16
CA GLU A 24 -4.74 -15.18 -5.76
C GLU A 24 -4.52 -13.70 -5.44
N LEU A 25 -5.04 -12.78 -6.26
CA LEU A 25 -4.98 -11.35 -5.99
C LEU A 25 -5.70 -10.99 -4.67
N PHE A 26 -6.85 -11.62 -4.39
CA PHE A 26 -7.55 -11.45 -3.12
C PHE A 26 -6.68 -11.84 -1.93
N LEU A 27 -6.07 -13.04 -1.95
CA LEU A 27 -5.24 -13.55 -0.87
C LEU A 27 -3.97 -12.71 -0.68
N VAL A 28 -3.28 -12.36 -1.77
CA VAL A 28 -2.09 -11.50 -1.75
C VAL A 28 -2.44 -10.12 -1.19
N GLY A 29 -3.55 -9.53 -1.62
CA GLY A 29 -3.96 -8.21 -1.14
C GLY A 29 -4.37 -8.19 0.33
N VAL A 30 -5.04 -9.25 0.82
CA VAL A 30 -5.33 -9.42 2.26
C VAL A 30 -4.03 -9.53 3.06
N ALA A 31 -3.08 -10.36 2.63
CA ALA A 31 -1.79 -10.52 3.31
C ALA A 31 -0.97 -9.23 3.32
N LEU A 32 -0.92 -8.52 2.19
CA LEU A 32 -0.26 -7.22 2.06
C LEU A 32 -0.90 -6.18 3.00
N TYR A 33 -2.24 -6.09 3.01
CA TYR A 33 -2.94 -5.20 3.92
C TYR A 33 -2.69 -5.57 5.38
N TRP A 34 -2.64 -6.86 5.71
CA TRP A 34 -2.35 -7.25 7.08
C TRP A 34 -0.92 -6.92 7.52
N ALA A 35 0.04 -6.91 6.59
CA ALA A 35 1.43 -6.52 6.87
C ALA A 35 1.61 -4.99 6.97
N GLU A 36 1.09 -4.23 5.99
CA GLU A 36 1.38 -2.80 5.79
C GLU A 36 0.22 -1.87 6.18
N GLY A 37 -0.98 -2.41 6.33
CA GLY A 37 -2.20 -1.69 6.65
C GLY A 37 -2.39 -1.39 8.13
N SER A 38 -3.23 -0.40 8.39
CA SER A 38 -3.65 -0.03 9.74
C SER A 38 -4.59 -1.10 10.28
N LYS A 39 -4.30 -1.57 11.49
CA LYS A 39 -5.17 -2.48 12.25
C LYS A 39 -5.99 -1.70 13.25
N ASP A 40 -7.22 -2.13 13.44
CA ASP A 40 -8.11 -1.62 14.48
C ASP A 40 -7.49 -1.83 15.86
N LYS A 41 -7.73 -0.88 16.77
CA LYS A 41 -7.25 -0.95 18.15
C LYS A 41 -8.46 -1.09 19.06
N ALA A 42 -8.41 -2.03 20.00
CA ALA A 42 -9.54 -2.30 20.90
C ALA A 42 -10.03 -1.05 21.68
N TRP A 43 -9.11 -0.13 21.99
CA TRP A 43 -9.38 1.12 22.70
C TRP A 43 -9.72 2.32 21.79
N ASP A 44 -9.66 2.17 20.47
CA ASP A 44 -9.93 3.21 19.48
C ASP A 44 -10.45 2.56 18.20
N ARG A 45 -11.64 1.95 18.32
CA ARG A 45 -12.27 1.21 17.23
C ARG A 45 -12.74 2.16 16.17
N MET A 46 -12.07 2.12 15.02
CA MET A 46 -12.38 2.95 13.89
C MET A 46 -12.77 2.14 12.65
N GLU A 47 -12.30 0.89 12.56
CA GLU A 47 -12.67 -0.07 11.51
C GLU A 47 -12.68 0.59 10.11
N TYR A 48 -11.53 1.03 9.62
CA TYR A 48 -11.41 1.56 8.28
C TYR A 48 -10.15 1.04 7.60
N LEU A 49 -10.24 0.84 6.29
CA LEU A 49 -9.10 0.47 5.48
C LEU A 49 -8.19 1.69 5.29
N LYS A 50 -6.98 1.58 5.81
CA LYS A 50 -5.89 2.53 5.57
C LYS A 50 -4.57 1.82 5.36
N LEU A 51 -3.93 2.06 4.23
CA LEU A 51 -2.56 1.61 3.95
C LEU A 51 -1.67 2.82 3.70
N ILE A 52 -0.47 2.83 4.27
CA ILE A 52 0.54 3.86 4.01
C ILE A 52 1.83 3.21 3.53
N ASN A 53 2.32 3.61 2.36
CA ASN A 53 3.58 3.10 1.84
C ASN A 53 4.26 4.13 0.92
N SER A 54 5.57 3.99 0.71
CA SER A 54 6.35 4.82 -0.24
C SER A 54 6.68 4.10 -1.54
N ASP A 55 6.53 2.78 -1.58
CA ASP A 55 6.81 1.97 -2.76
C ASP A 55 5.62 2.06 -3.74
N PRO A 56 5.85 2.53 -4.98
CA PRO A 56 4.80 2.63 -6.00
C PRO A 56 4.20 1.29 -6.41
N ASP A 57 4.96 0.20 -6.34
CA ASP A 57 4.50 -1.14 -6.72
C ASP A 57 3.54 -1.70 -5.65
N VAL A 58 3.86 -1.48 -4.37
CA VAL A 58 2.97 -1.80 -3.24
C VAL A 58 1.65 -1.03 -3.34
N VAL A 59 1.74 0.27 -3.65
CA VAL A 59 0.56 1.11 -3.83
C VAL A 59 -0.28 0.63 -5.02
N THR A 60 0.34 0.33 -6.15
CA THR A 60 -0.35 -0.15 -7.35
C THR A 60 -1.06 -1.47 -7.10
N LEU A 61 -0.39 -2.43 -6.45
CA LEU A 61 -0.99 -3.71 -6.09
C LEU A 61 -2.18 -3.52 -5.12
N HIS A 62 -2.04 -2.64 -4.12
CA HIS A 62 -3.12 -2.32 -3.21
C HIS A 62 -4.33 -1.72 -3.94
N LEU A 63 -4.12 -0.82 -4.92
CA LEU A 63 -5.21 -0.25 -5.72
C LEU A 63 -5.93 -1.30 -6.58
N ARG A 64 -5.20 -2.26 -7.15
CA ARG A 64 -5.81 -3.39 -7.88
C ARG A 64 -6.63 -4.29 -6.99
N TRP A 65 -6.14 -4.56 -5.78
CA TRP A 65 -6.91 -5.30 -4.78
C TRP A 65 -8.18 -4.55 -4.35
N LEU A 66 -8.10 -3.24 -4.14
CA LEU A 66 -9.27 -2.42 -3.85
C LEU A 66 -10.30 -2.45 -5.01
N GLU A 67 -9.85 -2.39 -6.27
CA GLU A 67 -10.71 -2.56 -7.43
C GLU A 67 -11.41 -3.93 -7.45
N LEU A 68 -10.68 -5.01 -7.16
CA LEU A 68 -11.24 -6.36 -7.02
C LEU A 68 -12.33 -6.42 -5.93
N LEU A 69 -12.16 -5.66 -4.83
CA LEU A 69 -13.17 -5.54 -3.77
C LEU A 69 -14.34 -4.61 -4.11
N GLY A 70 -14.39 -4.06 -5.33
CA GLY A 70 -15.44 -3.14 -5.78
C GLY A 70 -15.30 -1.71 -5.22
N VAL A 71 -14.09 -1.29 -4.84
CA VAL A 71 -13.83 0.07 -4.34
C VAL A 71 -13.47 0.99 -5.49
N SER A 72 -14.34 1.97 -5.74
CA SER A 72 -14.14 3.02 -6.73
C SER A 72 -13.20 4.14 -6.23
N ARG A 73 -12.58 4.87 -7.16
CA ARG A 73 -11.60 5.94 -6.86
C ARG A 73 -12.20 7.13 -6.09
N ASP A 74 -13.48 7.44 -6.26
CA ASP A 74 -14.18 8.52 -5.53
C ASP A 74 -14.29 8.26 -4.02
N ARG A 75 -14.25 6.97 -3.62
CA ARG A 75 -14.22 6.54 -2.22
C ARG A 75 -12.83 6.69 -1.60
N LEU A 76 -11.80 6.97 -2.38
CA LEU A 76 -10.44 7.12 -1.86
C LEU A 76 -10.20 8.55 -1.35
N ARG A 77 -9.46 8.65 -0.26
CA ARG A 77 -8.80 9.89 0.19
C ARG A 77 -7.32 9.62 0.36
N LEU A 78 -6.50 10.52 -0.14
CA LEU A 78 -5.04 10.39 -0.04
C LEU A 78 -4.49 11.35 0.99
N GLN A 79 -3.43 10.97 1.69
CA GLN A 79 -2.67 11.89 2.54
C GLN A 79 -1.19 11.65 2.31
N ILE A 80 -0.46 12.70 1.96
CA ILE A 80 0.99 12.60 1.83
C ILE A 80 1.65 12.81 3.17
N SER A 81 2.57 11.91 3.52
CA SER A 81 3.52 12.07 4.60
C SER A 81 4.91 12.33 4.03
N ILE A 82 5.40 13.56 4.21
CA ILE A 82 6.62 14.05 3.54
C ILE A 82 7.51 14.83 4.51
N HIS A 83 8.81 14.89 4.24
CA HIS A 83 9.73 15.74 5.00
C HIS A 83 9.60 17.20 4.56
N GLU A 84 9.83 18.15 5.47
CA GLU A 84 9.67 19.58 5.16
C GLU A 84 10.61 20.10 4.06
N SER A 85 11.73 19.41 3.84
CA SER A 85 12.71 19.77 2.82
C SER A 85 12.39 19.23 1.42
N ALA A 86 11.32 18.43 1.26
CA ALA A 86 10.97 17.82 -0.01
C ALA A 86 9.79 18.55 -0.68
N ASP A 87 9.72 18.46 -2.00
CA ASP A 87 8.69 19.13 -2.80
C ASP A 87 7.34 18.42 -2.65
N LEU A 88 6.46 19.03 -1.86
CA LEU A 88 5.09 18.54 -1.62
C LEU A 88 4.23 18.58 -2.89
N GLU A 89 4.39 19.60 -3.74
CA GLU A 89 3.57 19.74 -4.94
C GLU A 89 3.94 18.67 -5.96
N ALA A 90 5.23 18.45 -6.20
CA ALA A 90 5.71 17.37 -7.04
C ALA A 90 5.28 15.99 -6.51
N ALA A 91 5.30 15.79 -5.18
CA ALA A 91 4.81 14.56 -4.56
C ALA A 91 3.29 14.38 -4.75
N GLN A 92 2.49 15.45 -4.57
CA GLN A 92 1.04 15.41 -4.82
C GLN A 92 0.71 15.07 -6.26
N GLN A 93 1.40 15.68 -7.21
CA GLN A 93 1.22 15.41 -8.63
C GLN A 93 1.57 13.95 -8.94
N TYR A 94 2.73 13.48 -8.50
CA TYR A 94 3.17 12.11 -8.71
C TYR A 94 2.16 11.07 -8.19
N TRP A 95 1.69 11.22 -6.95
CA TRP A 95 0.73 10.28 -6.39
C TRP A 95 -0.65 10.42 -7.02
N SER A 96 -1.05 11.61 -7.47
CA SER A 96 -2.28 11.80 -8.24
C SER A 96 -2.22 11.00 -9.54
N ASP A 97 -1.12 11.11 -10.28
CA ASP A 97 -0.91 10.42 -11.56
C ASP A 97 -0.87 8.89 -11.39
N LEU A 98 -0.13 8.41 -10.37
CA LEU A 98 0.00 6.98 -10.11
C LEU A 98 -1.32 6.35 -9.66
N THR A 99 -2.07 7.03 -8.80
CA THR A 99 -3.28 6.45 -8.19
C THR A 99 -4.55 6.71 -9.02
N GLY A 100 -4.53 7.69 -9.92
CA GLY A 100 -5.71 8.18 -10.62
C GLY A 100 -6.70 8.92 -9.70
N VAL A 101 -6.27 9.33 -8.51
CA VAL A 101 -7.10 10.08 -7.55
C VAL A 101 -6.77 11.56 -7.67
N ALA A 102 -7.79 12.39 -7.90
CA ALA A 102 -7.59 13.83 -8.06
C ALA A 102 -7.03 14.49 -6.78
N ARG A 103 -6.16 15.51 -6.94
CA ARG A 103 -5.60 16.31 -5.83
C ARG A 103 -6.66 16.89 -4.89
N THR A 104 -7.88 17.15 -5.37
CA THR A 104 -9.01 17.62 -4.55
C THR A 104 -9.49 16.60 -3.50
N GLN A 105 -9.13 15.32 -3.67
CA GLN A 105 -9.41 14.25 -2.70
C GLN A 105 -8.26 14.05 -1.70
N PHE A 106 -7.24 14.91 -1.71
CA PHE A 106 -6.11 14.81 -0.79
C PHE A 106 -6.44 15.52 0.52
N ASN A 107 -6.27 14.81 1.62
CA ASN A 107 -6.28 15.36 2.97
C ASN A 107 -5.04 16.22 3.21
N LYS A 108 -5.10 17.06 4.25
CA LYS A 108 -3.96 17.86 4.71
C LYS A 108 -2.72 16.97 4.91
N PRO A 109 -1.56 17.31 4.31
CA PRO A 109 -0.36 16.50 4.40
C PRO A 109 0.21 16.48 5.82
N VAL A 110 0.94 15.42 6.13
CA VAL A 110 1.70 15.27 7.37
C VAL A 110 3.16 15.62 7.09
N VAL A 111 3.57 16.81 7.52
CA VAL A 111 4.94 17.31 7.35
C VAL A 111 5.81 16.88 8.53
N LYS A 112 6.85 16.09 8.23
CA LYS A 112 7.86 15.66 9.21
C LYS A 112 8.96 16.72 9.29
N ARG A 113 9.14 17.30 10.48
CA ARG A 113 10.10 18.38 10.78
C ARG A 113 11.41 17.91 11.41
N HIS A 114 11.47 16.66 11.85
CA HIS A 114 12.71 16.11 12.39
C HIS A 114 13.56 15.58 11.25
N ASN A 115 14.82 16.01 11.22
CA ASN A 115 15.88 15.43 10.41
C ASN A 115 16.69 14.45 11.26
N PRO A 116 16.22 13.20 11.48
CA PRO A 116 17.03 12.22 12.17
C PRO A 116 18.32 12.03 11.36
N ARG A 117 19.48 12.23 11.99
CA ARG A 117 20.83 11.94 11.45
C ARG A 117 21.02 10.44 11.20
N THR A 118 20.14 9.88 10.40
CA THR A 118 20.23 8.54 9.86
C THR A 118 20.90 8.69 8.50
N GLY A 119 21.90 7.85 8.22
CA GLY A 119 22.58 7.80 6.92
C GLY A 119 21.66 7.27 5.81
N ARG A 120 20.42 7.75 5.73
CA ARG A 120 19.49 7.46 4.64
C ARG A 120 20.10 8.04 3.37
N LYS A 121 20.33 7.16 2.40
CA LYS A 121 20.83 7.50 1.06
C LYS A 121 19.70 7.98 0.12
N ASN A 122 18.45 7.88 0.56
CA ASN A 122 17.25 8.27 -0.20
C ASN A 122 16.78 9.69 0.17
N THR A 123 17.70 10.65 0.22
CA THR A 123 17.47 12.06 0.60
C THR A 123 17.45 13.01 -0.61
N GLY A 124 17.52 12.48 -1.83
CA GLY A 124 17.51 13.27 -3.07
C GLY A 124 16.10 13.62 -3.58
N ASP A 125 16.07 14.44 -4.64
CA ASP A 125 14.90 15.00 -5.34
C ASP A 125 13.84 13.97 -5.80
N THR A 126 14.12 12.67 -5.69
CA THR A 126 13.19 11.57 -6.01
C THR A 126 12.33 11.12 -4.82
N CYS A 127 12.55 11.67 -3.63
CA CYS A 127 11.77 11.33 -2.44
C CYS A 127 10.36 11.94 -2.51
N ARG A 128 9.39 11.15 -2.98
CA ARG A 128 7.96 11.53 -3.11
C ARG A 128 7.16 11.33 -1.81
N GLY A 129 7.83 11.13 -0.68
CA GLY A 129 7.22 10.79 0.61
C GLY A 129 6.47 9.44 0.59
N CYS A 130 5.69 9.20 1.63
CA CYS A 130 4.74 8.08 1.69
C CYS A 130 3.34 8.59 1.37
N VAL A 131 2.53 7.79 0.67
CA VAL A 131 1.10 8.06 0.49
C VAL A 131 0.30 7.15 1.42
N ALA A 132 -0.60 7.74 2.19
CA ALA A 132 -1.63 7.02 2.91
C ALA A 132 -2.93 7.04 2.10
N ILE A 133 -3.48 5.86 1.84
CA ILE A 133 -4.73 5.65 1.12
C ILE A 133 -5.79 5.28 2.15
N TYR A 134 -6.85 6.06 2.21
CA TYR A 134 -8.01 5.83 3.07
C TYR A 134 -9.21 5.47 2.19
N VAL A 135 -9.96 4.43 2.58
CA VAL A 135 -11.22 4.07 1.92
C VAL A 135 -12.39 4.57 2.76
N ARG A 136 -13.22 5.47 2.20
CA ARG A 136 -14.43 5.96 2.90
C ARG A 136 -15.48 4.85 3.03
N GLY A 137 -16.14 4.82 4.19
CA GLY A 137 -17.21 3.86 4.49
C GLY A 137 -16.73 2.41 4.35
N SER A 138 -15.58 2.09 4.94
CA SER A 138 -14.90 0.81 4.76
C SER A 138 -14.96 -0.12 5.98
N ALA A 139 -15.83 0.13 6.95
CA ALA A 139 -15.97 -0.73 8.12
C ALA A 139 -16.31 -2.18 7.78
N ASP A 140 -17.28 -2.40 6.89
CA ASP A 140 -17.59 -3.73 6.40
C ASP A 140 -16.38 -4.38 5.68
N LEU A 141 -15.73 -3.64 4.79
CA LEU A 141 -14.55 -4.12 4.07
C LEU A 141 -13.38 -4.46 5.01
N TYR A 142 -13.16 -3.65 6.04
CA TYR A 142 -12.16 -3.89 7.07
C TYR A 142 -12.44 -5.21 7.79
N ARG A 143 -13.66 -5.40 8.31
CA ARG A 143 -14.06 -6.63 9.03
C ARG A 143 -13.95 -7.87 8.13
N ARG A 144 -14.34 -7.77 6.86
CA ARG A 144 -14.20 -8.84 5.87
C ARG A 144 -12.73 -9.17 5.60
N THR A 145 -11.86 -8.14 5.53
CA THR A 145 -10.41 -8.31 5.35
C THR A 145 -9.78 -8.99 6.56
N GLU A 146 -10.16 -8.57 7.76
CA GLU A 146 -9.74 -9.19 9.02
C GLU A 146 -10.17 -10.66 9.12
N GLY A 147 -11.44 -10.95 8.85
CA GLY A 147 -11.94 -12.32 8.79
C GLY A 147 -11.21 -13.17 7.74
N ALA A 148 -10.96 -12.61 6.56
CA ALA A 148 -10.21 -13.29 5.51
C ALA A 148 -8.77 -13.59 5.93
N TRP A 149 -8.10 -12.67 6.63
CA TRP A 149 -6.75 -12.92 7.16
C TRP A 149 -6.72 -14.13 8.10
N TYR A 150 -7.66 -14.21 9.03
CA TYR A 150 -7.74 -15.38 9.92
C TYR A 150 -8.09 -16.66 9.15
N GLY A 151 -8.93 -16.58 8.12
CA GLY A 151 -9.18 -17.68 7.20
C GLY A 151 -7.91 -18.17 6.49
N ILE A 152 -7.04 -17.26 6.05
CA ILE A 152 -5.73 -17.59 5.45
C ILE A 152 -4.84 -18.31 6.47
N VAL A 153 -4.75 -17.79 7.70
CA VAL A 153 -3.94 -18.38 8.77
C VAL A 153 -4.41 -19.82 9.08
N LEU A 154 -5.72 -20.02 9.22
CA LEU A 154 -6.28 -21.35 9.45
C LEU A 154 -6.08 -22.30 8.26
N GLY A 155 -6.24 -21.79 7.04
CA GLY A 155 -6.03 -22.56 5.81
C GLY A 155 -4.57 -22.92 5.52
N ALA A 156 -3.61 -22.24 6.16
CA ALA A 156 -2.18 -22.56 6.09
C ALA A 156 -1.76 -23.65 7.08
N GLY A 157 -2.65 -24.08 7.97
CA GLY A 157 -2.41 -25.23 8.84
C GLY A 157 -2.25 -26.54 8.04
N PRO A 158 -1.60 -27.57 8.62
CA PRO A 158 -1.49 -28.86 7.97
C PRO A 158 -2.89 -29.41 7.64
N ALA A 159 -3.05 -29.96 6.44
CA ALA A 159 -4.24 -30.75 6.12
C ALA A 159 -4.33 -31.89 7.15
N THR A 160 -5.49 -32.01 7.80
CA THR A 160 -5.79 -33.14 8.69
C THR A 160 -6.07 -34.40 7.90
#